data_AF-A0A3B9GD49-F1
#
_entry.id   AF-A0A3B9GD49-F1
#
_cell.length_a   1.000
_cell.length_b   1.000
_cell.length_c   1.000
_cell.angle_alpha   90.00
_cell.angle_beta   90.00
_cell.angle_gamma   90.00
#
_symmetry.space_group_name_H-M   'P 1'
#
loop_
_entity.id
_entity.type
_entity.pdbx_description
1 polymer ?
#
loop_
_entity_poly.entity_id
_entity_poly.type
_entity_poly.pdbx_seq_one_letter_code
_entity_poly.pdbx_strand_id
1 'polypeptide(L)'
;MKLPMKFRTLALGTVLALSSSAIADVTGWLNWRGPNQNGTSNESNLPDTWAPGSGSQLWKYDLNGAGAPVIANGRLFIFGYGQFGDDPAEDVQETLLCLNADTG
;
A
#
# COMPACT_ATOMS: atom_id res chain seq x y z
N MET A 1 39.84 39.55 35.66
CA MET A 1 40.05 38.81 34.39
C MET A 1 38.68 38.50 33.81
N LYS A 2 38.27 39.19 32.72
CA LYS A 2 36.93 39.08 32.12
C LYS A 2 36.98 38.13 30.92
N LEU A 3 36.18 37.06 30.93
CA LEU A 3 36.08 36.10 29.83
C LEU A 3 35.04 36.59 28.80
N PRO A 4 35.31 36.58 27.47
CA PRO A 4 34.37 37.12 26.50
C PRO A 4 33.21 36.16 26.20
N MET A 5 31.99 36.64 26.45
CA MET A 5 30.72 36.05 26.02
C MET A 5 30.55 36.12 24.49
N LYS A 6 31.13 35.21 23.71
CA LYS A 6 30.78 35.10 22.27
C LYS A 6 30.66 33.69 21.69
N PHE A 7 30.82 32.63 22.47
CA PHE A 7 30.93 31.27 21.92
C PHE A 7 29.76 30.31 22.19
N ARG A 8 28.63 30.78 22.72
CA ARG A 8 27.50 29.89 23.09
C ARG A 8 26.36 29.81 22.08
N THR A 9 26.36 30.60 21.01
CA THR A 9 25.19 30.67 20.11
C THR A 9 25.30 29.81 18.84
N LEU A 10 26.44 29.14 18.58
CA LEU A 10 26.64 28.44 17.31
C LEU A 10 26.36 26.92 17.33
N ALA A 11 26.06 26.34 18.50
CA ALA A 11 25.86 24.90 18.60
C ALA A 11 24.39 24.43 18.46
N LEU A 12 23.42 25.36 18.48
CA LEU A 12 21.98 25.00 18.47
C LEU A 12 21.37 24.98 17.05
N GLY A 13 22.06 25.57 16.05
CA GLY A 13 21.58 25.59 14.66
C GLY A 13 21.87 24.31 13.87
N THR A 14 22.90 23.56 14.24
CA THR A 14 23.41 22.44 13.43
C THR A 14 22.74 21.09 13.72
N VAL A 15 22.05 20.95 14.86
CA VAL A 15 21.33 19.70 15.22
C VAL A 15 19.94 19.64 14.58
N LEU A 16 19.36 20.78 14.16
CA LEU A 16 18.01 20.81 13.58
C LEU A 16 17.95 20.45 12.09
N ALA A 17 19.09 20.29 11.42
CA ALA A 17 19.16 20.05 9.98
C ALA A 17 19.23 18.55 9.57
N LEU A 18 19.38 17.62 10.52
CA LEU A 18 19.54 16.19 10.22
C LEU A 18 18.26 15.34 10.36
N SER A 19 17.11 15.95 10.64
CA SER A 19 15.88 15.20 10.97
C SER A 19 14.81 15.19 9.86
N SER A 20 15.10 15.66 8.65
CA SER A 20 14.20 15.46 7.51
C SER A 20 14.43 14.07 6.91
N SER A 21 13.87 13.04 7.55
CA SER A 21 13.64 11.77 6.87
C SER A 21 12.64 12.05 5.73
N ALA A 22 13.13 12.10 4.48
CA ALA A 22 12.25 12.18 3.33
C ALA A 22 11.34 10.95 3.35
N ILE A 23 10.05 11.16 3.57
CA ILE A 23 9.05 10.12 3.39
C ILE A 23 9.00 9.87 1.88
N ALA A 24 9.38 8.66 1.46
CA ALA A 24 9.27 8.28 0.06
C ALA A 24 7.80 8.32 -0.36
N ASP A 25 7.53 8.80 -1.58
CA ASP A 25 6.19 8.77 -2.14
C ASP A 25 5.68 7.33 -2.22
N VAL A 26 4.41 7.14 -1.86
CA VAL A 26 3.74 5.85 -2.02
C VAL A 26 3.48 5.65 -3.52
N THR A 27 3.88 4.49 -4.04
CA THR A 27 3.75 4.16 -5.47
C THR A 27 2.75 3.03 -5.66
N GLY A 28 2.17 2.94 -6.86
CA GLY A 28 1.27 1.87 -7.27
C GLY A 28 -0.10 2.35 -7.75
N TRP A 29 -1.07 1.43 -7.74
CA TRP A 29 -2.46 1.65 -8.15
C TRP A 29 -3.29 2.12 -6.94
N LEU A 30 -3.14 3.38 -6.53
CA LEU A 30 -3.67 3.88 -5.25
C LEU A 30 -5.18 4.16 -5.23
N ASN A 31 -5.85 4.07 -6.37
CA ASN A 31 -7.26 4.45 -6.50
C ASN A 31 -8.02 3.40 -7.30
N TRP A 32 -9.33 3.27 -7.08
CA TRP A 32 -10.21 2.31 -7.77
C TRP A 32 -9.96 2.25 -9.29
N ARG A 33 -9.74 3.38 -9.96
CA ARG A 33 -9.53 3.44 -11.43
C ARG A 33 -8.10 3.75 -11.84
N GLY A 34 -7.16 3.54 -10.93
CA GLY A 34 -5.74 3.73 -11.15
C GLY A 34 -5.30 5.19 -11.18
N PRO A 35 -4.00 5.43 -11.44
CA PRO A 35 -3.42 6.77 -11.43
C PRO A 35 -4.10 7.75 -12.40
N ASN A 36 -4.58 7.24 -13.54
CA ASN A 36 -5.23 8.05 -14.59
C ASN A 36 -6.76 8.07 -14.47
N GLN A 37 -7.35 7.44 -13.44
CA GLN A 37 -8.79 7.38 -13.19
C GLN A 37 -9.65 6.81 -14.34
N ASN A 38 -9.03 6.01 -15.22
CA ASN A 38 -9.65 5.46 -16.42
C ASN A 38 -9.71 3.91 -16.43
N GLY A 39 -9.16 3.25 -15.41
CA GLY A 39 -9.16 1.79 -15.30
C GLY A 39 -8.15 1.07 -16.19
N THR A 40 -7.16 1.77 -16.76
CA THR A 40 -6.14 1.17 -17.63
C THR A 40 -4.75 1.18 -16.99
N SER A 41 -3.98 0.12 -17.19
CA SER A 41 -2.57 0.04 -16.81
C SER A 41 -1.64 0.54 -17.92
N ASN A 42 -0.51 1.12 -17.53
CA ASN A 42 0.58 1.48 -18.45
C ASN A 42 1.62 0.36 -18.60
N GLU A 43 1.43 -0.78 -17.91
CA GLU A 43 2.33 -1.93 -17.97
C GLU A 43 2.40 -2.51 -19.38
N SER A 44 3.56 -3.07 -19.70
CA SER A 44 3.87 -3.66 -21.01
C SER A 44 4.38 -5.10 -20.84
N ASN A 45 4.56 -5.82 -21.96
CA ASN A 45 4.98 -7.24 -21.95
C ASN A 45 4.03 -8.16 -21.17
N LEU A 46 2.74 -7.85 -21.18
CA LEU A 46 1.71 -8.67 -20.57
C LEU A 46 1.36 -9.87 -21.48
N PRO A 47 0.87 -10.98 -20.92
CA PRO A 47 0.40 -12.11 -21.73
C PRO A 47 -0.73 -11.72 -22.68
N ASP A 48 -0.67 -12.17 -23.94
CA ASP A 48 -1.73 -11.94 -24.93
C ASP A 48 -3.05 -12.66 -24.57
N THR A 49 -2.96 -13.72 -23.75
CA THR A 49 -4.11 -14.49 -23.27
C THR A 49 -3.98 -14.77 -21.78
N TRP A 50 -5.13 -14.73 -21.09
CA TRP A 50 -5.23 -15.03 -19.68
C TRP A 50 -6.48 -15.90 -19.45
N ALA A 51 -6.32 -16.95 -18.64
CA ALA A 51 -7.42 -17.81 -18.24
C ALA A 51 -7.20 -18.29 -16.80
N PRO A 52 -8.27 -18.52 -16.02
CA PRO A 52 -8.14 -19.10 -14.70
C PRO A 52 -7.39 -20.44 -14.72
N GLY A 53 -6.36 -20.58 -13.90
CA GLY A 53 -5.52 -21.77 -13.80
C GLY A 53 -4.46 -21.92 -14.91
N SER A 54 -4.34 -20.96 -15.83
CA SER A 54 -3.24 -20.97 -16.80
C SER A 54 -1.89 -20.70 -16.12
N GLY A 55 -0.79 -20.99 -16.83
CA GLY A 55 0.56 -20.59 -16.37
C GLY A 55 0.78 -19.07 -16.30
N SER A 56 -0.14 -18.27 -16.86
CA SER A 56 -0.14 -16.80 -16.74
C SER A 56 -0.92 -16.30 -15.53
N GLN A 57 -1.60 -17.17 -14.77
CA GLN A 57 -2.16 -16.82 -13.46
C GLN A 57 -1.10 -17.02 -12.36
N LEU A 58 -0.72 -15.94 -11.68
CA LEU A 58 0.30 -15.98 -10.63
C LEU A 58 -0.24 -16.57 -9.31
N TRP A 59 -1.41 -16.10 -8.88
CA TRP A 59 -2.03 -16.54 -7.63
C TRP A 59 -3.55 -16.28 -7.66
N LYS A 60 -4.26 -16.84 -6.67
CA LYS A 60 -5.68 -16.61 -6.41
C LYS A 60 -5.91 -16.58 -4.90
N TYR A 61 -6.77 -15.68 -4.45
CA TYR A 61 -7.23 -15.61 -3.07
C TYR A 61 -8.76 -15.64 -3.04
N ASP A 62 -9.34 -16.52 -2.22
CA ASP A 62 -10.79 -16.61 -2.06
C ASP A 62 -11.24 -15.59 -1.00
N LEU A 63 -12.05 -14.61 -1.42
CA LEU A 63 -12.54 -13.53 -0.57
C LEU A 63 -14.07 -13.40 -0.72
N ASN A 64 -14.77 -13.40 0.41
CA ASN A 64 -16.15 -12.92 0.45
C ASN A 64 -16.11 -11.39 0.44
N GLY A 65 -16.64 -10.74 -0.60
CA GLY A 65 -16.52 -9.29 -0.71
C GLY A 65 -16.96 -8.75 -2.06
N ALA A 66 -17.08 -7.43 -2.12
CA ALA A 66 -17.28 -6.69 -3.36
C ALA A 66 -16.46 -5.40 -3.29
N GLY A 67 -15.79 -5.05 -4.38
CA GLY A 67 -14.96 -3.84 -4.44
C GLY A 67 -13.82 -3.97 -5.45
N ALA A 68 -13.06 -2.90 -5.61
CA ALA A 68 -11.85 -2.89 -6.43
C ALA A 68 -10.63 -2.79 -5.51
N PRO A 69 -9.66 -3.72 -5.63
CA PRO A 69 -8.43 -3.63 -4.87
C PRO A 69 -7.60 -2.41 -5.30
N VAL A 70 -6.79 -1.91 -4.38
CA VAL A 70 -5.74 -0.92 -4.63
C VAL A 70 -4.38 -1.49 -4.25
N ILE A 71 -3.31 -1.02 -4.89
CA ILE A 71 -1.94 -1.47 -4.61
C ILE A 71 -1.10 -0.28 -4.16
N ALA A 72 -0.53 -0.37 -2.97
CA ALA A 72 0.39 0.61 -2.42
C ALA A 72 1.70 -0.09 -2.01
N ASN A 73 2.81 0.30 -2.63
CA ASN A 73 4.16 -0.23 -2.34
C ASN A 73 4.22 -1.76 -2.33
N GLY A 74 3.69 -2.40 -3.37
CA GLY A 74 3.70 -3.87 -3.54
C GLY A 74 2.73 -4.63 -2.63
N ARG A 75 1.83 -3.93 -1.92
CA ARG A 75 0.78 -4.54 -1.11
C ARG A 75 -0.59 -4.25 -1.70
N LEU A 76 -1.39 -5.28 -1.86
CA LEU A 76 -2.78 -5.18 -2.30
C LEU A 76 -3.68 -5.00 -1.08
N PHE A 77 -4.60 -4.04 -1.16
CA PHE A 77 -5.60 -3.76 -0.14
C PHE A 77 -6.99 -3.87 -0.74
N ILE A 78 -7.88 -4.60 -0.06
CA ILE A 78 -9.25 -4.82 -0.51
C ILE A 78 -10.19 -4.99 0.68
N PHE A 79 -11.40 -4.46 0.56
CA PHE A 79 -12.46 -4.72 1.52
C PHE A 79 -13.16 -6.05 1.21
N GLY A 80 -13.46 -6.79 2.26
CA GLY A 80 -14.30 -7.98 2.20
C GLY A 80 -15.07 -8.16 3.49
N TYR A 81 -15.66 -9.33 3.64
CA TYR A 81 -16.47 -9.70 4.78
C TYR A 81 -15.90 -10.96 5.42
N GLY A 82 -15.50 -10.83 6.68
CA GLY A 82 -15.17 -11.97 7.52
C GLY A 82 -16.45 -12.56 8.10
N GLN A 83 -16.55 -13.89 8.09
CA GLN A 83 -17.54 -14.62 8.87
C GLN A 83 -16.84 -15.09 10.15
N PHE A 84 -17.20 -14.50 11.28
CA PHE A 84 -16.63 -14.83 12.58
C PHE A 84 -17.72 -15.50 13.43
N GLY A 85 -17.89 -16.81 13.29
CA GLY A 85 -18.92 -17.57 14.02
C GLY A 85 -19.25 -18.91 13.36
N ASP A 86 -20.11 -19.68 14.01
CA ASP A 86 -20.57 -20.99 13.52
C ASP A 86 -21.69 -20.87 12.45
N ASP A 87 -22.42 -19.74 12.43
CA ASP A 87 -23.41 -19.41 11.40
C ASP A 87 -22.83 -18.37 10.41
N PRO A 88 -22.67 -18.72 9.13
CA PRO A 88 -22.12 -17.81 8.11
C PRO A 88 -23.03 -16.61 7.77
N ALA A 89 -24.29 -16.60 8.22
CA ALA A 89 -25.23 -15.49 8.03
C ALA A 89 -25.26 -14.51 9.23
N GLU A 90 -24.76 -14.92 10.39
CA GLU A 90 -24.68 -14.10 11.60
C GLU A 90 -23.23 -13.56 11.75
N ASP A 91 -23.05 -12.44 12.46
CA ASP A 91 -21.72 -11.85 12.76
C ASP A 91 -20.83 -11.52 11.54
N VAL A 92 -21.44 -11.13 10.41
CA VAL A 92 -20.71 -10.60 9.25
C VAL A 92 -20.03 -9.28 9.61
N GLN A 93 -18.69 -9.25 9.52
CA GLN A 93 -17.91 -8.04 9.77
C GLN A 93 -17.17 -7.61 8.51
N GLU A 94 -17.18 -6.31 8.22
CA GLU A 94 -16.31 -5.74 7.20
C GLU A 94 -14.85 -5.91 7.64
N THR A 95 -14.01 -6.37 6.72
CA THR A 95 -12.59 -6.61 6.92
C THR A 95 -11.80 -5.87 5.86
N LEU A 96 -10.65 -5.34 6.26
CA LEU A 96 -9.64 -4.85 5.33
C LEU A 96 -8.54 -5.90 5.22
N LEU A 97 -8.42 -6.51 4.05
CA LEU A 97 -7.38 -7.48 3.76
C LEU A 97 -6.16 -6.78 3.17
N CYS A 98 -4.96 -7.20 3.60
CA CYS A 98 -3.69 -6.79 3.01
C CYS A 98 -2.92 -8.03 2.55
N LEU A 99 -2.63 -8.08 1.25
CA LEU A 99 -1.95 -9.18 0.57
C LEU A 99 -0.64 -8.69 -0.04
N ASN A 100 0.29 -9.60 -0.30
CA ASN A 100 1.44 -9.28 -1.16
C ASN A 100 0.96 -9.28 -2.61
N ALA A 101 1.22 -8.21 -3.36
CA ALA A 101 0.70 -8.07 -4.73
C ALA A 101 1.26 -9.13 -5.69
N ASP A 102 2.47 -9.63 -5.45
CA ASP A 102 3.15 -10.57 -6.35
C ASP A 102 2.84 -12.03 -5.99
N THR A 103 2.52 -12.33 -4.72
CA THR A 103 2.38 -13.72 -4.24
C THR A 103 0.99 -14.08 -3.72
N GLY A 104 0.12 -13.09 -3.49
CA GLY A 104 -1.01 -13.25 -2.57
C GLY A 104 -0.53 -13.13 -1.13
#